data_AF-A0A7W1K2Q4-F1
#
_entry.id   AF-A0A7W1K2Q4-F1
#
_cell.length_a   1.000
_cell.length_b   1.000
_cell.length_c   1.000
_cell.angle_alpha   90.00
_cell.angle_beta   90.00
_cell.angle_gamma   90.00
#
_symmetry.space_group_name_H-M   'P 1'
#
loop_
_entity.id
_entity.type
_entity.pdbx_description
1 polymer ?
#
loop_
_entity_poly.entity_id
_entity_poly.type
_entity_poly.pdbx_seq_one_letter_code
_entity_poly.pdbx_strand_id
1 'polypeptide(L)'
;MEWVDRLAGELHLEALSAHENEHLLTASREVAHRVERKATPLAMYVLGLSVGSQMADRTRDDAIEDAIHALLLRLPPAEEP
;
A
#
# COMPACT_ATOMS: atom_id res chain seq x y z
N MET A 1 9.55 1.50 11.82
CA MET A 1 9.83 2.03 10.47
C MET A 1 11.29 1.95 10.09
N GLU A 2 12.23 2.28 10.99
CA GLU A 2 13.67 2.28 10.70
C GLU A 2 14.22 1.04 9.96
N TRP A 3 13.70 -0.16 10.24
CA TRP A 3 14.10 -1.36 9.50
C TRP A 3 13.66 -1.32 8.02
N VAL A 4 12.43 -0.87 7.74
CA VAL A 4 11.90 -0.70 6.38
C VAL A 4 12.62 0.42 5.65
N ASP A 5 12.93 1.53 6.34
CA ASP A 5 13.68 2.65 5.76
C ASP A 5 15.10 2.22 5.38
N ARG A 6 15.74 1.41 6.23
CA ARG A 6 17.05 0.81 5.92
C ARG A 6 16.98 -0.12 4.71
N LEU A 7 15.98 -0.99 4.66
CA LEU A 7 15.76 -1.88 3.52
C LEU A 7 15.54 -1.09 2.22
N ALA A 8 14.76 -0.01 2.27
CA ALA A 8 14.57 0.87 1.11
C ALA A 8 15.92 1.45 0.64
N GLY A 9 16.74 1.94 1.57
CA GLY A 9 18.09 2.43 1.27
C GLY A 9 19.00 1.37 0.64
N GLU A 10 19.01 0.14 1.17
CA GLU A 10 19.78 -1.00 0.62
C GLU A 10 19.33 -1.40 -0.79
N LEU A 11 18.06 -1.13 -1.13
CA LEU A 11 17.48 -1.38 -2.45
C LEU A 11 17.54 -0.16 -3.38
N HIS A 12 18.21 0.93 -2.97
CA HIS A 12 18.28 2.20 -3.70
C HIS A 12 16.91 2.84 -3.98
N LEU A 13 15.98 2.68 -3.03
CA LEU A 13 14.67 3.30 -3.04
C LEU A 13 14.63 4.44 -2.03
N GLU A 14 13.84 5.47 -2.33
CA GLU A 14 13.50 6.49 -1.34
C GLU A 14 12.65 5.89 -0.22
N ALA A 15 12.96 6.22 1.03
CA ALA A 15 12.14 5.82 2.17
C ALA A 15 10.70 6.35 2.04
N LEU A 16 9.74 5.63 2.63
CA LEU A 16 8.35 6.07 2.67
C LEU A 16 8.21 7.25 3.63
N SER A 17 7.42 8.24 3.25
CA SER A 17 7.00 9.33 4.11
C SER A 17 6.11 8.81 5.24
N ALA A 18 5.93 9.61 6.30
CA ALA A 18 5.02 9.24 7.39
C ALA A 18 3.57 9.02 6.89
N HIS A 19 3.13 9.85 5.94
CA HIS A 19 1.81 9.77 5.31
C HIS A 19 1.64 8.49 4.49
N GLU A 20 2.60 8.19 3.61
CA GLU A 20 2.61 6.97 2.80
C GLU A 20 2.57 5.71 3.68
N ASN A 21 3.31 5.72 4.79
CA ASN A 21 3.31 4.63 5.76
C ASN A 21 1.95 4.41 6.43
N GLU A 22 1.32 5.49 6.92
CA GLU A 22 0.00 5.41 7.56
C GLU A 22 -1.06 4.87 6.60
N HIS A 23 -1.06 5.35 5.36
CA HIS A 23 -1.97 4.92 4.31
C HIS A 23 -1.78 3.44 3.95
N LEU A 24 -0.54 2.99 3.73
CA LEU A 24 -0.24 1.59 3.39
C LEU A 24 -0.60 0.63 4.54
N LEU A 25 -0.33 1.02 5.79
CA LEU A 25 -0.70 0.22 6.96
C LEU A 25 -2.22 0.14 7.15
N THR A 26 -2.94 1.22 6.87
CA THR A 26 -4.40 1.26 6.88
C THR A 26 -4.98 0.36 5.79
N ALA A 27 -4.49 0.47 4.56
CA ALA A 27 -4.90 -0.40 3.46
C ALA A 27 -4.62 -1.89 3.74
N SER A 28 -3.45 -2.20 4.30
CA SER A 28 -3.08 -3.56 4.73
C SER A 28 -4.04 -4.11 5.77
N ARG A 29 -4.42 -3.26 6.73
CA ARG A 29 -5.40 -3.59 7.78
C ARG A 29 -6.78 -3.88 7.18
N GLU A 30 -7.24 -3.09 6.23
CA GLU A 30 -8.52 -3.30 5.56
C GLU A 30 -8.56 -4.65 4.82
N VAL A 31 -7.50 -5.00 4.09
CA VAL A 31 -7.38 -6.32 3.44
C VAL A 31 -7.43 -7.46 4.46
N ALA A 32 -6.70 -7.31 5.57
CA ALA A 32 -6.63 -8.34 6.61
C ALA A 32 -7.97 -8.60 7.29
N HIS A 33 -8.82 -7.56 7.44
CA HIS A 33 -10.14 -7.67 8.07
C HIS A 33 -11.24 -8.07 7.11
N ARG A 34 -11.24 -7.54 5.87
CA ARG A 34 -12.37 -7.67 4.92
C ARG A 34 -12.18 -8.79 3.90
N VAL A 35 -10.98 -9.35 3.79
CA VAL A 35 -10.67 -10.45 2.86
C VAL A 35 -10.11 -11.63 3.63
N GLU A 36 -8.81 -11.59 3.96
CA GLU A 36 -8.12 -12.58 4.79
C GLU A 36 -6.69 -12.12 5.09
N ARG A 37 -6.17 -12.47 6.28
CA ARG A 37 -4.81 -12.08 6.69
C ARG A 37 -3.71 -12.57 5.74
N LYS A 38 -3.88 -13.76 5.14
CA LYS A 38 -2.90 -14.34 4.21
C LYS A 38 -2.86 -13.64 2.85
N ALA A 39 -3.93 -12.91 2.50
CA ALA A 39 -3.98 -12.14 1.25
C ALA A 39 -3.23 -10.81 1.37
N THR A 40 -3.06 -10.26 2.58
CA THR A 40 -2.39 -8.96 2.80
C THR A 40 -1.04 -8.82 2.08
N PRO A 41 -0.04 -9.72 2.22
CA PRO A 41 1.24 -9.56 1.53
C PRO A 41 1.10 -9.62 -0.01
N LEU A 42 0.18 -10.43 -0.53
CA LEU A 42 -0.08 -10.54 -1.97
C LEU A 42 -0.77 -9.28 -2.51
N ALA A 43 -1.75 -8.76 -1.78
CA ALA A 43 -2.45 -7.52 -2.13
C ALA A 43 -1.48 -6.33 -2.12
N MET A 44 -0.62 -6.22 -1.10
CA MET A 44 0.36 -5.13 -1.03
C MET A 44 1.44 -5.24 -2.12
N TYR A 45 1.84 -6.45 -2.50
CA TYR A 45 2.71 -6.64 -3.65
C TYR A 45 2.06 -6.16 -4.96
N VAL A 46 0.82 -6.55 -5.22
CA VAL A 46 0.06 -6.10 -6.42
C VAL A 46 -0.16 -4.59 -6.40
N LEU A 47 -0.45 -4.01 -5.23
CA LEU A 47 -0.56 -2.57 -5.04
C LEU A 47 0.75 -1.87 -5.43
N GLY A 48 1.90 -2.36 -4.96
CA GLY A 48 3.22 -1.84 -5.31
C GLY A 48 3.51 -1.88 -6.82
N LEU A 49 3.12 -2.95 -7.51
CA LEU A 49 3.22 -3.02 -8.98
C LEU A 49 2.36 -1.95 -9.67
N SER A 50 1.16 -1.69 -9.15
CA SER A 50 0.27 -0.64 -9.66
C SER A 50 0.79 0.77 -9.40
N VAL A 51 1.47 1.00 -8.27
CA VAL A 51 2.15 2.28 -7.98
C VAL A 51 3.28 2.47 -8.97
N GLY A 52 4.16 1.46 -9.11
CA GLY A 52 5.31 1.52 -10.02
C GLY A 52 4.95 1.80 -11.47
N SER A 53 3.80 1.30 -11.96
CA SER A 53 3.35 1.56 -13.33
C SER A 53 2.85 2.99 -13.58
N GLN A 54 2.56 3.76 -12.51
CA GLN A 54 2.05 5.13 -12.58
C GLN A 54 3.13 6.21 -12.34
N MET A 55 4.31 5.81 -11.86
CA MET A 55 5.38 6.75 -11.48
C MET A 55 6.01 7.53 -12.64
N ALA A 56 5.68 7.22 -13.90
CA ALA A 56 6.16 7.99 -15.06
C ALA A 56 5.49 9.38 -15.17
N ASP A 57 4.23 9.48 -14.74
CA ASP A 57 3.38 10.66 -14.97
C ASP A 57 2.87 11.30 -13.66
N ARG A 58 3.17 10.70 -12.50
CA ARG A 58 2.63 11.09 -11.19
C ARG A 58 3.70 11.07 -10.11
N THR A 59 3.45 11.83 -9.03
CA THR A 59 4.26 11.71 -7.82
C THR A 59 4.01 10.36 -7.16
N ARG A 60 4.98 9.89 -6.36
CA ARG A 60 4.83 8.63 -5.61
C ARG A 60 3.63 8.67 -4.66
N ASP A 61 3.42 9.81 -4.02
CA ASP A 61 2.33 10.05 -3.08
C ASP A 61 0.97 9.92 -3.79
N ASP A 62 0.76 10.65 -4.90
CA ASP A 62 -0.46 10.56 -5.71
C ASP A 62 -0.71 9.13 -6.22
N ALA A 63 0.34 8.43 -6.66
CA ALA A 63 0.24 7.06 -7.17
C ALA A 63 -0.16 6.07 -6.06
N ILE A 64 0.35 6.26 -4.83
CA ILE A 64 -0.04 5.46 -3.65
C ILE A 64 -1.49 5.75 -3.29
N GLU A 65 -1.91 7.01 -3.23
CA GLU A 65 -3.29 7.39 -2.90
C GLU A 65 -4.30 6.80 -3.89
N ASP A 66 -4.04 6.92 -5.20
CA ASP A 66 -4.90 6.35 -6.23
C ASP A 66 -4.96 4.82 -6.17
N ALA A 67 -3.82 4.16 -5.97
CA ALA A 67 -3.77 2.71 -5.85
C ALA A 67 -4.55 2.22 -4.63
N ILE A 68 -4.40 2.89 -3.48
CA ILE A 68 -5.14 2.57 -2.26
C ILE A 68 -6.63 2.82 -2.45
N HIS A 69 -7.01 3.95 -3.05
CA HIS A 69 -8.41 4.24 -3.36
C HIS A 69 -9.02 3.14 -4.24
N ALA A 70 -8.31 2.72 -5.30
CA ALA A 70 -8.74 1.64 -6.16
C ALA A 70 -8.87 0.30 -5.43
N LEU A 71 -7.96 0.00 -4.50
CA LEU A 71 -8.04 -1.18 -3.65
C LEU A 71 -9.30 -1.14 -2.77
N LEU A 72 -9.52 -0.05 -2.03
CA LEU A 72 -10.63 0.09 -1.07
C LEU A 72 -12.01 -0.04 -1.74
N LEU A 73 -12.16 0.46 -2.98
CA LEU A 73 -13.38 0.30 -3.78
C LEU A 73 -13.69 -1.15 -4.17
N ARG A 74 -12.69 -2.04 -4.13
CA ARG A 74 -12.79 -3.45 -4.53
C ARG A 74 -12.85 -4.42 -3.36
N LEU A 75 -12.65 -3.93 -2.14
CA LEU A 75 -12.75 -4.77 -0.95
C LEU A 75 -14.24 -5.13 -0.68
N PRO A 76 -14.53 -6.36 -0.22
CA PRO A 76 -15.86 -6.73 0.28
C PRO A 76 -16.32 -5.73 1.34
N PRO A 77 -17.62 -5.46 1.54
CA PRO A 77 -18.06 -4.54 2.59
C PRO A 77 -17.51 -4.97 3.96
N ALA A 78 -17.26 -4.01 4.85
CA ALA A 78 -16.93 -4.35 6.23
C ALA A 78 -18.11 -5.15 6.82
N GLU A 79 -17.82 -6.25 7.50
CA GLU A 79 -18.84 -6.95 8.28
C GLU A 79 -19.40 -5.95 9.31
N GLU A 80 -20.72 -5.77 9.31
CA GLU A 80 -21.38 -5.01 10.37
C GLU A 80 -21.21 -5.80 11.69
N PRO A 81 -20.89 -5.12 12.81
CA PRO A 81 -20.63 -5.77 14.10
C PRO A 81 -21.84 -6.49 14.69
#